data_AF-A0A2T5BX58-F1
#
_entry.id   AF-A0A2T5BX58-F1
#
_cell.length_a   1.000
_cell.length_b   1.000
_cell.length_c   1.000
_cell.angle_alpha   90.00
_cell.angle_beta   90.00
_cell.angle_gamma   90.00
#
_symmetry.space_group_name_H-M   'P 1'
#
loop_
_entity.id
_entity.type
_entity.pdbx_description
1 polymer ?
#
loop_
_entity_poly.entity_id
_entity_poly.type
_entity_poly.pdbx_seq_one_letter_code
_entity_poly.pdbx_strand_id
1 'polypeptide(L)'
;MAEKEIALLKTQVEKLNQKSFDLEAWKNQSLLFLNRIFGASHPIVKMILELKYDYSSWHLRDATGNEKLDDPVKMQAREILDAAIMELETLGLPGQAGAVDRVRELLQQEMTGKQWKELADILADKTENQTAEINEKLGQLSKEQLIDIVTGILNS
;
A
#
# COMPACT_ATOMS: atom_id res chain seq x y z
N MET A 1 2.54 11.16 -6.93
CA MET A 1 1.89 9.91 -6.43
C MET A 1 2.17 9.81 -4.95
N ALA A 2 1.20 9.41 -4.10
CA ALA A 2 1.34 9.20 -2.62
C ALA A 2 2.17 10.23 -1.81
N GLU A 3 2.41 11.44 -2.35
CA GLU A 3 3.42 12.38 -1.84
C GLU A 3 3.09 12.88 -0.42
N LYS A 4 1.80 13.05 -0.14
CA LYS A 4 1.32 13.50 1.17
C LYS A 4 1.50 12.40 2.22
N GLU A 5 1.21 11.16 1.84
CA GLU A 5 1.35 9.98 2.69
C GLU A 5 2.82 9.71 2.98
N ILE A 6 3.69 9.76 1.96
CA ILE A 6 5.14 9.65 2.11
C ILE A 6 5.68 10.77 3.03
N ALA A 7 5.23 12.01 2.86
CA ALA A 7 5.65 13.12 3.73
C ALA A 7 5.22 12.90 5.21
N LEU A 8 4.04 12.34 5.44
CA LEU A 8 3.58 11.99 6.80
C LEU A 8 4.46 10.91 7.43
N LEU A 9 4.82 9.86 6.67
CA LEU A 9 5.70 8.79 7.16
C LEU A 9 7.11 9.31 7.41
N LYS A 10 7.68 10.14 6.53
CA LYS A 10 8.97 10.81 6.74
C LYS A 10 8.96 11.67 8.02
N THR A 11 7.83 12.30 8.34
CA THR A 11 7.68 13.01 9.62
C THR A 11 7.73 12.07 10.83
N GLN A 12 7.12 10.88 10.76
CA GLN A 12 7.20 9.89 11.84
C GLN A 12 8.63 9.34 12.01
N VAL A 13 9.33 9.16 10.89
CA VAL A 13 10.74 8.76 10.84
C VAL A 13 11.64 9.78 11.55
N GLU A 14 11.41 11.08 11.38
CA GLU A 14 12.14 12.13 12.10
C GLU A 14 11.81 12.19 13.60
N LYS A 15 10.58 11.86 13.99
CA LYS A 15 10.17 11.84 15.40
C LYS A 15 10.94 10.83 16.25
N LEU A 16 11.43 9.73 15.65
CA LEU A 16 12.26 8.74 16.34
C LEU A 16 13.51 9.38 16.99
N ASN A 17 14.06 10.42 16.35
CA ASN A 17 15.27 11.11 16.78
C ASN A 17 15.03 12.22 17.81
N GLN A 18 13.78 12.48 18.20
CA GLN A 18 13.47 13.53 19.17
C GLN A 18 13.92 13.14 20.57
N LYS A 19 14.46 14.11 21.33
CA LYS A 19 14.88 13.89 22.72
C LYS A 19 13.72 13.47 23.63
N SER A 20 12.52 13.96 23.34
CA SER A 20 11.28 13.64 24.05
C SER A 20 10.54 12.46 23.43
N PHE A 21 11.25 11.54 22.77
CA PHE A 21 10.63 10.38 22.14
C PHE A 21 9.95 9.48 23.19
N ASP A 22 8.68 9.18 22.92
CA ASP A 22 7.89 8.21 23.68
C ASP A 22 7.35 7.17 22.69
N LEU A 23 7.68 5.89 22.92
CA LEU A 23 7.36 4.80 22.00
C LEU A 23 5.85 4.64 21.82
N GLU A 24 5.08 4.67 22.91
CA GLU A 24 3.64 4.39 22.85
C GLU A 24 2.87 5.55 22.19
N ALA A 25 3.21 6.80 22.51
CA ALA A 25 2.65 7.97 21.86
C ALA A 25 2.99 7.99 20.36
N TRP A 26 4.23 7.68 20.01
CA TRP A 26 4.66 7.58 18.62
C TRP A 26 3.95 6.43 17.88
N LYS A 27 3.85 5.24 18.50
CA LYS A 27 3.14 4.09 17.91
C LYS A 27 1.69 4.43 17.62
N ASN A 28 0.98 5.01 18.59
CA ASN A 28 -0.43 5.39 18.43
C ASN A 28 -0.64 6.34 17.24
N GLN A 29 0.25 7.34 17.10
CA GLN A 29 0.20 8.26 15.98
C GLN A 29 0.54 7.59 14.64
N SER A 30 1.61 6.79 14.60
CA SER A 30 2.05 6.07 13.40
C SER A 30 0.99 5.09 12.92
N LEU A 31 0.36 4.35 13.84
CA LEU A 31 -0.74 3.42 13.54
C LEU A 31 -1.93 4.13 12.91
N LEU A 32 -2.28 5.34 13.35
CA LEU A 32 -3.39 6.10 12.75
C LEU A 32 -3.14 6.38 11.25
N PHE A 33 -1.91 6.75 10.89
CA PHE A 33 -1.55 6.99 9.49
C PHE A 33 -1.46 5.68 8.70
N LEU A 34 -0.78 4.68 9.23
CA LEU A 34 -0.58 3.41 8.55
C LEU A 34 -1.90 2.65 8.35
N ASN A 35 -2.83 2.70 9.32
CA ASN A 35 -4.17 2.15 9.16
C ASN A 35 -4.95 2.82 8.03
N ARG A 36 -4.79 4.14 7.86
CA ARG A 36 -5.45 4.86 6.77
C ARG A 36 -4.84 4.57 5.41
N ILE A 37 -3.52 4.36 5.36
CA ILE A 37 -2.78 4.13 4.12
C ILE A 37 -2.92 2.68 3.66
N PHE A 38 -2.69 1.72 4.55
CA PHE A 38 -2.56 0.29 4.23
C PHE A 38 -3.75 -0.56 4.70
N GLY A 39 -4.57 -0.06 5.63
CA GLY A 39 -5.61 -0.84 6.30
C GLY A 39 -5.09 -1.62 7.52
N ALA A 40 -5.98 -1.90 8.47
CA ALA A 40 -5.62 -2.44 9.78
C ALA A 40 -5.05 -3.87 9.78
N SER A 41 -5.32 -4.63 8.72
CA SER A 41 -4.81 -6.00 8.57
C SER A 41 -3.42 -6.08 7.91
N HIS A 42 -2.86 -4.94 7.47
CA HIS A 42 -1.60 -4.96 6.73
C HIS A 42 -0.41 -5.38 7.61
N PRO A 43 0.55 -6.18 7.10
CA PRO A 43 1.73 -6.61 7.86
C PRO A 43 2.51 -5.43 8.48
N ILE A 44 2.67 -4.32 7.75
CA ILE A 44 3.36 -3.12 8.26
C ILE A 44 2.68 -2.54 9.50
N VAL A 45 1.35 -2.48 9.51
CA VAL A 45 0.58 -2.01 10.68
C VAL A 45 0.83 -2.93 11.87
N LYS A 46 0.78 -4.25 11.65
CA LYS A 46 1.01 -5.25 12.70
C LYS A 46 2.43 -5.14 13.27
N MET A 47 3.44 -4.97 12.43
CA MET A 47 4.83 -4.82 12.88
C MET A 47 5.00 -3.60 13.80
N ILE A 48 4.40 -2.44 13.46
CA ILE A 48 4.42 -1.26 14.35
C ILE A 48 3.68 -1.51 15.66
N LEU A 49 2.53 -2.20 15.62
CA LEU A 49 1.74 -2.51 16.81
C LEU A 49 2.53 -3.36 17.81
N GLU A 50 3.32 -4.31 17.30
CA GLU A 50 4.08 -5.27 18.09
C GLU A 50 5.42 -4.72 18.62
N LEU A 51 5.84 -3.52 18.19
CA LEU A 51 7.03 -2.86 18.73
C LEU A 51 6.92 -2.69 20.24
N LYS A 52 7.95 -3.15 20.96
CA LYS A 52 8.07 -3.02 22.40
C LYS A 52 9.53 -3.13 22.80
N TYR A 53 9.92 -2.43 23.86
CA TYR A 53 11.22 -2.68 24.48
C TYR A 53 11.22 -4.07 25.11
N ASP A 54 12.25 -4.86 24.81
CA ASP A 54 12.51 -6.08 25.55
C ASP A 54 13.30 -5.75 26.82
N TYR A 55 12.61 -5.83 27.96
CA TYR A 55 13.21 -5.64 29.29
C TYR A 55 13.72 -6.94 29.90
N SER A 56 13.95 -7.99 29.10
CA SER A 56 14.53 -9.23 29.58
C SER A 56 15.90 -8.99 30.23
N SER A 57 16.17 -9.68 31.35
CA SER A 57 17.37 -9.50 32.18
C SER A 57 18.70 -9.70 31.44
N TRP A 58 18.66 -10.34 30.26
CA TRP A 58 19.80 -10.48 29.34
C TRP A 58 20.14 -9.18 28.61
N HIS A 59 19.15 -8.40 28.18
CA HIS A 59 19.35 -7.11 27.50
C HIS A 59 19.91 -6.04 28.43
N LEU A 60 19.53 -6.06 29.72
CA LEU A 60 20.03 -5.12 30.72
C LEU A 60 21.53 -5.29 31.03
N ARG A 61 22.08 -6.50 30.85
CA ARG A 61 23.51 -6.76 31.09
C ARG A 61 24.39 -6.17 29.98
N ASP A 62 23.92 -6.20 28.74
CA ASP A 62 24.69 -5.73 27.58
C ASP A 62 24.66 -4.20 27.45
N ALA A 63 23.56 -3.55 27.86
CA ALA A 63 23.41 -2.09 27.83
C ALA A 63 24.34 -1.31 28.79
N THR A 64 25.06 -2.00 29.69
CA THR A 64 26.03 -1.37 30.62
C THR A 64 27.48 -1.36 30.09
N GLY A 65 27.74 -2.04 28.97
CA GLY A 65 29.01 -2.01 28.26
C GLY A 65 29.03 -0.90 27.22
N ASN A 66 29.76 0.16 27.52
CA ASN A 66 30.11 1.32 26.69
C ASN A 66 30.19 1.03 25.16
N GLU A 67 29.12 1.30 24.41
CA GLU A 67 29.14 1.69 23.00
C GLU A 67 27.78 2.32 22.65
N LYS A 68 27.78 3.39 21.84
CA LYS A 68 26.57 4.09 21.41
C LYS A 68 25.78 3.20 20.45
N LEU A 69 25.13 2.18 20.98
CA LEU A 69 24.18 1.37 20.24
C LEU A 69 22.91 2.21 20.12
N ASP A 70 22.59 2.61 18.90
CA ASP A 70 21.29 3.21 18.58
C ASP A 70 20.19 2.34 19.18
N ASP A 71 19.18 2.98 19.75
CA ASP A 71 18.07 2.33 20.41
C ASP A 71 17.43 1.29 19.47
N PRO A 72 17.47 -0.02 19.82
CA PRO A 72 17.10 -1.09 18.91
C PRO A 72 15.62 -1.01 18.49
N VAL A 73 14.75 -0.49 19.36
CA VAL A 73 13.34 -0.30 19.01
C VAL A 73 13.19 0.85 18.02
N LYS A 74 13.96 1.92 18.15
CA LYS A 74 13.97 3.02 17.17
C LYS A 74 14.53 2.58 15.83
N MET A 75 15.56 1.73 15.83
CA MET A 75 16.10 1.15 14.59
C MET A 75 15.04 0.32 13.88
N GLN A 76 14.40 -0.61 14.58
CA GLN A 76 13.34 -1.45 14.03
C GLN A 76 12.15 -0.61 13.51
N ALA A 77 11.74 0.40 14.29
CA ALA A 77 10.68 1.32 13.91
C ALA A 77 11.02 2.08 12.62
N ARG A 78 12.27 2.53 12.46
CA ARG A 78 12.74 3.20 11.25
C ARG A 78 12.72 2.25 10.06
N GLU A 79 13.24 1.04 10.19
CA GLU A 79 13.23 0.04 9.11
C GLU A 79 11.82 -0.25 8.61
N ILE A 80 10.85 -0.40 9.51
CA ILE A 80 9.44 -0.64 9.14
C ILE A 80 8.87 0.56 8.37
N LEU A 81 9.14 1.78 8.80
CA LEU A 81 8.65 2.98 8.11
C LEU A 81 9.35 3.23 6.78
N ASP A 82 10.64 2.95 6.68
CA ASP A 82 11.40 3.07 5.44
C ASP A 82 10.92 2.03 4.42
N ALA A 83 10.60 0.81 4.86
CA ALA A 83 9.93 -0.20 4.02
C ALA A 83 8.56 0.28 3.53
N ALA A 84 7.75 0.89 4.41
CA ALA A 84 6.46 1.46 4.04
C ALA A 84 6.58 2.59 3.01
N ILE A 85 7.57 3.47 3.17
CA ILE A 85 7.86 4.54 2.21
C ILE A 85 8.29 3.96 0.86
N MET A 86 9.20 2.98 0.87
CA MET A 86 9.65 2.31 -0.35
C MET A 86 8.49 1.63 -1.09
N GLU A 87 7.59 0.97 -0.36
CA GLU A 87 6.39 0.37 -0.95
C GLU A 87 5.51 1.42 -1.63
N LEU A 88 5.27 2.56 -0.99
CA LEU A 88 4.50 3.67 -1.57
C LEU A 88 5.19 4.32 -2.78
N GLU A 89 6.52 4.45 -2.76
CA GLU A 89 7.30 5.02 -3.86
C GLU A 89 7.34 4.09 -5.08
N THR A 90 7.28 2.77 -4.87
CA THR A 90 7.40 1.75 -5.92
C THR A 90 6.04 1.28 -6.45
N LEU A 91 5.07 1.05 -5.57
CA LEU A 91 3.76 0.46 -5.88
C LEU A 91 2.60 1.45 -5.84
N GLY A 92 2.79 2.64 -5.26
CA GLY A 92 1.71 3.61 -5.04
C GLY A 92 0.87 3.29 -3.81
N LEU A 93 -0.31 3.90 -3.69
CA LEU A 93 -1.16 3.70 -2.51
C LEU A 93 -1.77 2.28 -2.50
N PRO A 94 -1.76 1.57 -1.36
CA PRO A 94 -2.48 0.30 -1.20
C PRO A 94 -3.95 0.50 -1.50
N GLY A 95 -4.53 -0.36 -2.34
CA GLY A 95 -5.90 -0.19 -2.83
C GLY A 95 -6.07 0.82 -3.97
N GLN A 96 -4.98 1.39 -4.50
CA GLN A 96 -4.93 2.03 -5.83
C GLN A 96 -4.51 1.03 -6.93
N ALA A 97 -4.97 -0.22 -6.89
CA ALA A 97 -5.64 -0.66 -8.09
C ALA A 97 -6.90 0.21 -8.13
N GLY A 98 -6.84 1.38 -8.81
CA GLY A 98 -7.96 2.32 -8.80
C GLY A 98 -9.24 1.59 -9.19
N ALA A 99 -10.43 2.13 -8.90
CA ALA A 99 -11.68 1.52 -9.39
C ALA A 99 -11.59 1.12 -10.89
N VAL A 100 -10.82 1.89 -11.66
CA VAL A 100 -10.43 1.60 -13.06
C VAL A 100 -9.56 0.35 -13.21
N ASP A 101 -8.50 0.16 -12.41
CA ASP A 101 -7.64 -1.03 -12.49
C ASP A 101 -8.38 -2.28 -12.02
N ARG A 102 -9.29 -2.16 -11.05
CA ARG A 102 -10.15 -3.27 -10.66
C ARG A 102 -11.14 -3.66 -11.75
N VAL A 103 -11.74 -2.66 -12.41
CA VAL A 103 -12.59 -2.90 -13.59
C VAL A 103 -11.77 -3.54 -14.71
N ARG A 104 -10.51 -3.14 -14.90
CA ARG A 104 -9.59 -3.76 -15.88
C ARG A 104 -9.26 -5.20 -15.54
N GLU A 105 -9.01 -5.54 -14.28
CA GLU A 105 -8.81 -6.92 -13.84
C GLU A 105 -10.03 -7.80 -14.11
N LEU A 106 -11.23 -7.32 -13.78
CA LEU A 106 -12.48 -8.04 -14.03
C LEU A 106 -12.72 -8.22 -15.54
N LEU A 107 -12.48 -7.18 -16.34
CA LEU A 107 -12.53 -7.29 -17.80
C LEU A 107 -11.52 -8.32 -18.33
N GLN A 108 -10.29 -8.32 -17.82
CA GLN A 108 -9.25 -9.25 -18.25
C GLN A 108 -9.58 -10.70 -17.90
N GLN A 109 -10.26 -10.96 -16.78
CA GLN A 109 -10.66 -12.30 -16.35
C GLN A 109 -11.77 -12.89 -17.22
N GLU A 110 -12.74 -12.06 -17.62
CA GLU A 110 -13.90 -12.51 -18.40
C GLU A 110 -13.66 -12.51 -19.92
N MET A 111 -12.64 -11.80 -20.38
CA MET A 111 -12.25 -11.73 -21.80
C MET A 111 -11.23 -12.82 -22.15
N THR A 112 -11.29 -13.32 -23.39
CA THR A 112 -10.19 -14.13 -23.92
C THR A 112 -8.91 -13.30 -24.05
N GLY A 113 -7.73 -13.94 -23.99
CA GLY A 113 -6.45 -13.23 -24.15
C GLY A 113 -6.33 -12.42 -25.45
N LYS A 114 -7.02 -12.83 -26.52
CA LYS A 114 -7.11 -12.07 -27.77
C LYS A 114 -7.96 -10.80 -27.59
N GLN A 115 -9.16 -10.92 -27.02
CA GLN A 115 -10.06 -9.78 -26.78
C GLN A 115 -9.43 -8.76 -25.83
N TRP A 116 -8.76 -9.22 -24.77
CA TRP A 116 -8.06 -8.34 -23.83
C TRP A 116 -6.93 -7.57 -24.51
N LYS A 117 -6.13 -8.25 -25.36
CA LYS A 117 -5.03 -7.60 -26.08
C LYS A 117 -5.54 -6.49 -27.00
N GLU A 118 -6.59 -6.76 -27.76
CA GLU A 118 -7.22 -5.75 -28.63
C GLU A 118 -7.76 -4.56 -27.83
N LEU A 119 -8.37 -4.79 -26.66
CA LEU A 119 -8.86 -3.71 -25.80
C LEU A 119 -7.71 -2.92 -25.14
N ALA A 120 -6.65 -3.60 -24.70
CA ALA A 120 -5.48 -2.97 -24.10
C ALA A 120 -4.75 -2.06 -25.11
N ASP A 121 -4.66 -2.47 -26.37
CA ASP A 121 -4.08 -1.66 -27.45
C ASP A 121 -4.91 -0.37 -27.65
N ILE A 122 -6.25 -0.45 -27.66
CA ILE A 122 -7.15 0.71 -27.74
C ILE A 122 -7.01 1.62 -26.51
N LEU A 123 -6.89 1.05 -25.30
CA LEU A 123 -6.74 1.81 -24.06
C LEU A 123 -5.39 2.56 -23.97
N ALA A 124 -4.35 2.05 -24.64
CA ALA A 124 -3.05 2.68 -24.72
C ALA A 124 -3.01 3.84 -25.74
N ASP A 125 -3.79 3.74 -26.81
CA ASP A 125 -3.83 4.73 -27.88
C ASP A 125 -4.83 5.86 -27.58
N LYS A 126 -4.35 7.06 -27.24
CA LYS A 126 -5.20 8.22 -26.93
C LYS A 126 -5.65 8.91 -28.22
N THR A 127 -6.60 8.30 -28.92
CA THR A 127 -7.22 8.86 -30.13
C THR A 127 -8.52 9.59 -29.82
N GLU A 128 -8.96 10.52 -30.69
CA GLU A 128 -10.27 11.18 -30.56
C GLU A 128 -11.45 10.20 -30.65
N ASN A 129 -11.24 9.00 -31.22
CA ASN A 129 -12.28 7.98 -31.43
C ASN A 129 -12.26 6.85 -30.38
N GLN A 130 -11.41 6.94 -29.37
CA GLN A 130 -11.16 5.87 -28.39
C GLN A 130 -12.44 5.36 -27.72
N THR A 131 -13.39 6.25 -27.39
CA THR A 131 -14.65 5.85 -26.76
C THR A 131 -15.54 4.98 -27.66
N ALA A 132 -15.57 5.24 -28.97
CA ALA A 132 -16.37 4.45 -29.90
C ALA A 132 -15.79 3.04 -30.07
N GLU A 133 -14.46 2.94 -30.15
CA GLU A 133 -13.74 1.67 -30.28
C GLU A 133 -13.89 0.81 -29.02
N ILE A 134 -13.84 1.41 -27.83
CA ILE A 134 -14.14 0.72 -26.57
C ILE A 134 -15.58 0.18 -26.59
N ASN A 135 -16.55 1.00 -26.99
CA ASN A 135 -17.96 0.57 -27.04
C ASN A 135 -18.19 -0.58 -28.02
N GLU A 136 -17.52 -0.57 -29.18
CA GLU A 136 -17.59 -1.67 -30.14
C GLU A 136 -17.04 -2.97 -29.54
N LYS A 137 -15.89 -2.91 -28.85
CA LYS A 137 -15.28 -4.10 -28.22
C LYS A 137 -16.10 -4.62 -27.05
N LEU A 138 -16.62 -3.74 -26.20
CA LEU A 138 -17.50 -4.16 -25.10
C LEU A 138 -18.84 -4.71 -25.62
N GLY A 139 -19.34 -4.20 -26.76
CA GLY A 139 -20.55 -4.70 -27.42
C GLY A 139 -20.41 -6.09 -28.05
N GLN A 140 -19.19 -6.58 -28.26
CA GLN A 140 -18.91 -7.94 -28.74
C GLN A 140 -18.90 -8.99 -27.62
N LEU A 141 -18.94 -8.57 -26.34
CA LEU A 141 -19.04 -9.47 -25.21
C LEU A 141 -20.44 -10.08 -25.12
N SER A 142 -20.52 -11.33 -24.66
CA SER A 142 -21.80 -11.97 -24.40
C SER A 142 -22.51 -11.29 -23.21
N LYS A 143 -23.82 -11.46 -23.14
CA LYS A 143 -24.61 -10.93 -22.03
C LYS A 143 -24.17 -11.52 -20.70
N GLU A 144 -23.81 -12.80 -20.68
CA GLU A 144 -23.30 -13.52 -19.52
C GLU A 144 -21.99 -12.88 -19.02
N GLN A 145 -21.01 -12.65 -19.91
CA GLN A 145 -19.75 -11.99 -19.56
C GLN A 145 -19.98 -10.60 -18.94
N LEU A 146 -20.90 -9.82 -19.49
CA LEU A 146 -21.24 -8.49 -18.95
C LEU A 146 -21.91 -8.59 -17.56
N ILE A 147 -22.78 -9.58 -17.35
CA ILE A 147 -23.39 -9.84 -16.04
C ILE A 147 -22.33 -10.22 -15.01
N ASP A 148 -21.37 -11.06 -15.38
CA ASP A 148 -20.30 -11.51 -14.49
C ASP A 148 -19.35 -10.35 -14.10
N ILE A 149 -18.97 -9.50 -15.07
CA ILE A 149 -18.20 -8.28 -14.81
C ILE A 149 -18.95 -7.36 -13.84
N VAL A 150 -20.23 -7.06 -14.10
CA VAL A 150 -21.04 -6.17 -13.24
C VAL A 150 -21.21 -6.78 -11.84
N THR A 151 -21.43 -8.08 -11.75
CA THR A 151 -21.53 -8.79 -10.47
C THR A 151 -20.20 -8.73 -9.70
N GLY A 152 -19.08 -8.89 -10.39
CA GLY A 152 -17.74 -8.72 -9.82
C GLY A 152 -17.52 -7.31 -9.26
N ILE A 153 -17.96 -6.27 -9.98
CA ILE A 153 -17.89 -4.88 -9.51
C ILE A 153 -18.74 -4.68 -8.25
N LEU A 154 -19.95 -5.24 -8.20
CA LEU A 154 -20.88 -5.06 -7.08
C LEU A 154 -20.50 -5.83 -5.81
N ASN A 155 -19.79 -6.95 -5.95
CA ASN A 155 -19.31 -7.76 -4.83
C ASN A 155 -17.93 -7.33 -4.30
N SER A 156 -17.36 -6.25 -4.86
CA SER A 156 -16.04 -5.69 -4.48
C SER A 156 -16.10 -4.85 -3.22
#